data_AF-A0A2V9B3S7-F1
#
_entry.id   AF-A0A2V9B3S7-F1
#
_cell.length_a   1.000
_cell.length_b   1.000
_cell.length_c   1.000
_cell.angle_alpha   90.00
_cell.angle_beta   90.00
_cell.angle_gamma   90.00
#
_symmetry.space_group_name_H-M   'P 1'
#
loop_
_entity.id
_entity.type
_entity.pdbx_description
1 polymer ?
#
loop_
_entity_poly.entity_id
_entity_poly.type
_entity_poly.pdbx_seq_one_letter_code
_entity_poly.pdbx_strand_id
1 'polypeptide(L)'
;LTETKGFTRWLSTELDERLPGFAEQIKLHITGCPNSCGQHWIADIGIEGKKIKSDGKMVDAYYFCVGGSVGQIASIARPVGYRCAATEVPDAIERLIVNFKEDRDANEDLRTFLARLTNEQIRTILGGESFVPVQRDVPVGRTPAGVEG
;
A
#
# COMPACT_ATOMS: atom_id res chain seq x y z
N LEU A 1 1.97 -14.18 6.82
CA LEU A 1 3.19 -13.71 7.52
C LEU A 1 2.83 -12.71 8.61
N THR A 2 1.79 -11.88 8.41
CA THR A 2 1.29 -10.93 9.42
C THR A 2 -0.21 -11.15 9.71
N GLU A 3 -0.68 -10.77 10.89
CA GLU A 3 -2.12 -10.74 11.26
C GLU A 3 -2.75 -9.48 10.67
N THR A 4 -3.88 -9.60 9.97
CA THR A 4 -4.45 -8.47 9.22
C THR A 4 -5.70 -7.88 9.86
N LYS A 5 -6.51 -8.64 10.60
CA LYS A 5 -7.82 -8.17 11.08
C LYS A 5 -7.68 -7.14 12.20
N GLY A 6 -6.82 -7.41 13.18
CA GLY A 6 -6.50 -6.49 14.26
C GLY A 6 -5.79 -5.25 13.72
N PHE A 7 -4.84 -5.45 12.81
CA PHE A 7 -4.14 -4.37 12.14
C PHE A 7 -5.08 -3.46 11.34
N THR A 8 -5.98 -4.01 10.53
CA THR A 8 -6.96 -3.22 9.76
C THR A 8 -7.83 -2.38 10.69
N ARG A 9 -8.34 -2.97 11.78
CA ARG A 9 -9.18 -2.23 12.74
C ARG A 9 -8.42 -1.07 13.37
N TRP A 10 -7.20 -1.32 13.84
CA TRP A 10 -6.35 -0.28 14.43
C TRP A 10 -6.02 0.81 13.41
N LEU A 11 -5.62 0.44 12.20
CA LEU A 11 -5.30 1.39 11.13
C LEU A 11 -6.50 2.26 10.76
N SER A 12 -7.71 1.69 10.68
CA SER A 12 -8.92 2.48 10.45
C SER A 12 -9.13 3.53 11.54
N THR A 13 -8.98 3.16 12.81
CA THR A 13 -9.10 4.11 13.93
C THR A 13 -8.06 5.23 13.84
N GLU A 14 -6.79 4.91 13.57
CA GLU A 14 -5.74 5.92 13.39
C GLU A 14 -6.06 6.89 12.24
N LEU A 15 -6.51 6.38 11.11
CA LEU A 15 -6.82 7.21 9.94
C LEU A 15 -8.05 8.10 10.16
N ASP A 16 -9.07 7.61 10.85
CA ASP A 16 -10.25 8.40 11.20
C ASP A 16 -9.90 9.58 12.12
N GLU A 17 -8.98 9.38 13.06
CA GLU A 17 -8.50 10.44 13.98
C GLU A 17 -7.61 11.46 13.27
N ARG A 18 -6.73 11.00 12.36
CA ARG A 18 -5.75 11.85 11.65
C ARG A 18 -6.33 12.62 10.48
N LEU A 19 -7.36 12.08 9.84
CA LEU A 19 -7.96 12.65 8.63
C LEU A 19 -9.43 13.05 8.86
N PRO A 20 -9.72 13.94 9.83
CA PRO A 20 -11.10 14.32 10.13
C PRO A 20 -11.75 15.00 8.92
N GLY A 21 -12.95 14.53 8.55
CA GLY A 21 -13.73 15.10 7.45
C GLY A 21 -13.22 14.74 6.04
N PHE A 22 -12.37 13.71 5.91
CA PHE A 22 -12.03 13.16 4.60
C PHE A 22 -13.26 12.48 3.97
N ALA A 23 -13.85 13.13 2.96
CA ALA A 23 -15.13 12.74 2.37
C ALA A 23 -15.01 11.77 1.18
N GLU A 24 -13.80 11.54 0.68
CA GLU A 24 -13.58 10.75 -0.53
C GLU A 24 -13.49 9.26 -0.21
N GLN A 25 -14.10 8.43 -1.06
CA GLN A 25 -14.03 6.99 -0.90
C GLN A 25 -12.72 6.45 -1.49
N ILE A 26 -11.80 6.04 -0.62
CA ILE A 26 -10.55 5.37 -1.00
C ILE A 26 -10.67 3.87 -0.67
N LYS A 27 -10.29 3.02 -1.61
CA LYS A 27 -10.14 1.59 -1.39
C LYS A 27 -8.75 1.30 -0.84
N LEU A 28 -8.69 0.90 0.43
CA LEU A 28 -7.49 0.40 1.09
C LEU A 28 -7.62 -1.11 1.28
N HIS A 29 -6.75 -1.89 0.63
CA HIS A 29 -6.73 -3.35 0.78
C HIS A 29 -5.46 -3.81 1.48
N ILE A 30 -5.61 -4.71 2.45
CA ILE A 30 -4.53 -5.19 3.32
C ILE A 30 -4.42 -6.70 3.16
N THR A 31 -3.22 -7.18 2.84
CA THR A 31 -2.94 -8.62 2.70
C THR A 31 -1.82 -9.04 3.62
N GLY A 32 -1.95 -10.17 4.30
CA GLY A 32 -0.93 -10.64 5.26
C GLY A 32 0.19 -11.48 4.64
N CYS A 33 0.14 -11.71 3.33
CA CYS A 33 1.11 -12.49 2.56
C CYS A 33 1.09 -12.07 1.07
N PRO A 34 2.17 -12.34 0.31
CA PRO A 34 2.28 -11.97 -1.12
C PRO A 34 1.29 -12.69 -2.04
N ASN A 35 0.56 -13.70 -1.53
CA ASN A 35 -0.42 -14.48 -2.31
C ASN A 35 -1.70 -13.70 -2.64
N SER A 36 -1.79 -12.42 -2.26
CA SER A 36 -2.84 -11.49 -2.70
C SER A 36 -4.29 -11.89 -2.36
N CYS A 37 -4.51 -12.67 -1.29
CA CYS A 37 -5.86 -13.12 -0.91
C CYS A 37 -6.84 -11.95 -0.62
N GLY A 38 -6.33 -10.79 -0.17
CA GLY A 38 -7.14 -9.57 0.00
C GLY A 38 -7.08 -8.60 -1.18
N GLN A 39 -6.70 -9.06 -2.37
CA GLN A 39 -6.84 -8.31 -3.63
C GLN A 39 -6.17 -6.93 -3.63
N HIS A 40 -4.99 -6.79 -3.03
CA HIS A 40 -4.27 -5.50 -2.94
C HIS A 40 -3.93 -4.90 -4.30
N TRP A 41 -3.86 -5.72 -5.35
CA TRP A 41 -3.61 -5.28 -6.73
C TRP A 41 -4.72 -4.44 -7.36
N ILE A 42 -5.92 -4.39 -6.77
CA ILE A 42 -7.07 -3.68 -7.35
C ILE A 42 -7.61 -2.58 -6.45
N ALA A 43 -6.81 -2.13 -5.50
CA ALA A 43 -7.11 -1.06 -4.56
C ALA A 43 -6.36 0.21 -4.92
N ASP A 44 -6.93 1.37 -4.56
CA ASP A 44 -6.24 2.66 -4.69
C ASP A 44 -4.92 2.61 -3.90
N ILE A 45 -4.99 2.06 -2.69
CA ILE A 45 -3.84 1.75 -1.83
C ILE A 45 -3.92 0.27 -1.45
N GLY A 46 -2.95 -0.51 -1.90
CA GLY A 46 -2.75 -1.90 -1.52
C GLY A 46 -1.53 -2.04 -0.62
N ILE A 47 -1.67 -2.71 0.51
CA ILE A 47 -0.52 -3.02 1.38
C ILE A 47 -0.36 -4.53 1.61
N GLU A 48 0.90 -4.97 1.52
CA GLU A 48 1.30 -6.37 1.64
C GLU A 48 2.19 -6.58 2.87
N GLY A 49 1.75 -7.46 3.75
CA GLY A 49 2.40 -7.80 4.99
C GLY A 49 3.69 -8.59 4.78
N LYS A 50 4.73 -8.12 5.46
CA LYS A 50 6.09 -8.66 5.46
C LYS A 50 6.65 -8.66 6.88
N LYS A 51 7.81 -9.28 7.05
CA LYS A 51 8.61 -9.19 8.27
C LYS A 51 9.93 -8.49 7.94
N ILE A 52 10.29 -7.46 8.69
CA ILE A 52 11.62 -6.82 8.60
C ILE A 52 12.34 -6.95 9.93
N LYS A 53 13.67 -6.85 9.91
CA LYS A 53 14.47 -6.78 11.12
C LYS A 53 14.62 -5.31 11.52
N SER A 54 14.13 -4.96 12.71
CA SER A 54 14.31 -3.64 13.32
C SER A 54 14.82 -3.84 14.75
N ASP A 55 15.87 -3.11 15.14
CA ASP A 55 16.51 -3.22 16.46
C ASP A 55 16.81 -4.64 16.92
N GLY A 56 17.30 -5.46 15.99
CA GLY A 56 17.63 -6.87 16.25
C GLY A 56 16.43 -7.82 16.33
N LYS A 57 15.19 -7.31 16.28
CA LYS A 57 13.95 -8.09 16.37
C LYS A 57 13.22 -8.14 15.02
N MET A 58 12.49 -9.22 14.78
CA MET A 58 11.61 -9.30 13.62
C MET A 58 10.28 -8.61 13.94
N VAL A 59 9.95 -7.57 13.19
CA VAL A 59 8.71 -6.79 13.34
C VAL A 59 7.84 -6.92 12.09
N ASP A 60 6.54 -6.71 12.26
CA ASP A 60 5.61 -6.61 11.14
C ASP A 60 5.87 -5.34 10.34
N ALA A 61 5.83 -5.47 9.03
CA ALA A 61 6.02 -4.40 8.08
C ALA A 61 5.06 -4.56 6.91
N TYR A 62 4.87 -3.47 6.17
CA TYR A 62 3.97 -3.45 5.03
C TYR A 62 4.65 -2.82 3.83
N TYR A 63 4.47 -3.47 2.68
CA TYR A 63 4.93 -3.01 1.38
C TYR A 63 3.78 -2.38 0.62
N PHE A 64 4.03 -1.24 -0.03
CA PHE A 64 2.98 -0.46 -0.68
C PHE A 64 2.91 -0.70 -2.19
N CYS A 65 1.69 -0.93 -2.66
CA CYS A 65 1.28 -0.93 -4.05
C CYS A 65 0.15 0.10 -4.22
N VAL A 66 0.11 0.84 -5.32
CA VAL A 66 -0.89 1.92 -5.47
C VAL A 66 -1.45 1.99 -6.89
N GLY A 67 -2.62 2.60 -7.05
CA GLY A 67 -3.25 2.89 -8.35
C GLY A 67 -4.00 1.71 -8.97
N GLY A 68 -4.41 0.74 -8.16
CA GLY A 68 -5.26 -0.36 -8.61
C GLY A 68 -6.74 0.03 -8.59
N SER A 69 -7.53 -0.57 -9.47
CA SER A 69 -9.00 -0.40 -9.45
C SER A 69 -9.72 -1.49 -10.23
N VAL A 70 -10.99 -1.70 -9.87
CA VAL A 70 -11.98 -2.49 -10.62
C VAL A 70 -13.10 -1.59 -11.13
N GLY A 71 -13.70 -1.98 -12.25
CA GLY A 71 -14.84 -1.28 -12.86
C GLY A 71 -14.54 -0.81 -14.27
N GLN A 72 -15.18 0.29 -14.67
CA GLN A 72 -15.08 0.85 -16.03
C GLN A 72 -13.66 1.27 -16.41
N ILE A 73 -12.90 1.77 -15.44
CA ILE A 73 -11.48 2.10 -15.59
C ILE A 73 -10.73 1.16 -14.66
N ALA A 74 -10.38 -0.02 -15.17
CA ALA A 74 -9.64 -1.03 -14.42
C ALA A 74 -8.12 -0.79 -14.57
N SER A 75 -7.40 -0.96 -13.47
CA SER A 75 -5.94 -0.83 -13.43
C SER A 75 -5.36 -1.78 -12.39
N ILE A 76 -4.16 -2.28 -12.65
CA ILE A 76 -3.41 -3.08 -11.69
C ILE A 76 -2.51 -2.12 -10.90
N ALA A 77 -2.57 -2.22 -9.57
CA ALA A 77 -1.72 -1.45 -8.68
C ALA A 77 -0.25 -1.75 -8.99
N ARG A 78 0.60 -0.72 -8.93
CA ARG A 78 2.04 -0.88 -9.17
C ARG A 78 2.81 -0.90 -7.85
N PRO A 79 3.82 -1.78 -7.72
CA PRO A 79 4.69 -1.80 -6.55
C PRO A 79 5.54 -0.54 -6.52
N VAL A 80 5.48 0.22 -5.42
CA VAL A 80 6.13 1.53 -5.35
C VAL A 80 7.61 1.41 -4.96
N GLY A 81 8.00 0.31 -4.32
CA GLY A 81 9.33 0.15 -3.74
C GLY A 81 9.46 0.72 -2.33
N TYR A 82 8.33 1.01 -1.67
CA TYR A 82 8.29 1.48 -0.28
C TYR A 82 7.83 0.37 0.66
N ARG A 83 8.50 0.26 1.81
CA ARG A 83 8.01 -0.51 2.95
C ARG A 83 8.35 0.22 4.25
N CYS A 84 7.49 0.07 5.25
CA CYS A 84 7.74 0.58 6.60
C CYS A 84 7.23 -0.42 7.65
N ALA A 85 7.59 -0.21 8.91
CA ALA A 85 7.05 -0.98 10.02
C ALA A 85 5.53 -0.75 10.15
N ALA A 86 4.81 -1.71 10.73
CA ALA A 86 3.36 -1.64 10.95
C ALA A 86 2.93 -0.33 11.63
N THR A 87 3.71 0.14 12.60
CA THR A 87 3.47 1.37 13.36
C THR A 87 3.60 2.64 12.53
N GLU A 88 4.31 2.59 11.40
CA GLU A 88 4.58 3.74 10.52
C GLU A 88 3.60 3.83 9.34
N VAL A 89 2.71 2.83 9.18
CA VAL A 89 1.73 2.79 8.09
C VAL A 89 0.73 3.96 8.16
N PRO A 90 0.16 4.34 9.34
CA PRO A 90 -0.74 5.49 9.42
C PRO A 90 -0.07 6.77 8.91
N ASP A 91 1.16 7.05 9.35
CA ASP A 91 1.90 8.25 8.92
C ASP A 91 2.13 8.26 7.41
N ALA A 92 2.48 7.12 6.82
CA ALA A 92 2.72 7.01 5.38
C ALA A 92 1.44 7.29 4.57
N ILE A 93 0.30 6.75 5.00
CA ILE A 93 -0.99 6.99 4.35
C ILE A 93 -1.41 8.45 4.55
N GLU A 94 -1.27 9.00 5.76
CA GLU A 94 -1.58 10.40 6.04
C GLU A 94 -0.80 11.35 5.12
N ARG A 95 0.53 11.17 4.98
CA ARG A 95 1.34 11.98 4.05
C ARG A 95 0.84 11.90 2.62
N LEU A 96 0.46 10.71 2.17
CA LEU A 96 -0.10 10.51 0.83
C LEU A 96 -1.42 11.25 0.64
N ILE A 97 -2.34 11.16 1.61
CA ILE A 97 -3.65 11.81 1.52
C ILE A 97 -3.51 13.33 1.62
N VAL A 98 -2.63 13.84 2.49
CA VAL A 98 -2.35 15.28 2.59
C VAL A 98 -1.79 15.81 1.27
N ASN A 99 -0.77 15.16 0.70
CA ASN A 99 -0.22 15.55 -0.61
C ASN A 99 -1.28 15.50 -1.71
N PHE A 100 -2.12 14.46 -1.73
CA PHE A 100 -3.23 14.38 -2.67
C PHE A 100 -4.19 15.56 -2.52
N LYS A 101 -4.56 15.95 -1.30
CA LYS A 101 -5.48 17.08 -1.08
C LYS A 101 -4.87 18.42 -1.48
N GLU A 102 -3.57 18.60 -1.30
CA GLU A 102 -2.86 19.85 -1.56
C GLU A 102 -2.54 20.04 -3.04
N ASP A 103 -2.09 18.98 -3.72
CA ASP A 103 -1.53 19.07 -5.07
C ASP A 103 -2.45 18.52 -6.17
N ARG A 104 -3.66 18.10 -5.85
CA ARG A 104 -4.58 17.59 -6.88
C ARG A 104 -5.13 18.68 -7.80
N ASP A 105 -5.35 18.32 -9.04
CA ASP A 105 -6.10 19.14 -9.98
C ASP A 105 -7.61 19.16 -9.62
N ALA A 106 -8.33 20.14 -10.19
CA ALA A 106 -9.77 20.25 -9.97
C ALA A 106 -10.51 18.99 -10.47
N ASN A 107 -11.30 18.36 -9.60
CA ASN A 107 -12.01 17.10 -9.84
C ASN A 107 -11.11 15.88 -10.08
N GLU A 108 -9.83 15.96 -9.72
CA GLU A 108 -8.91 14.82 -9.79
C GLU A 108 -9.17 13.86 -8.62
N ASP A 109 -9.30 12.56 -8.94
CA ASP A 109 -9.38 11.49 -7.95
C ASP A 109 -7.98 10.95 -7.61
N LEU A 110 -7.87 10.22 -6.49
CA LEU A 110 -6.58 9.71 -6.02
C LEU A 110 -5.86 8.85 -7.08
N ARG A 111 -6.61 8.13 -7.93
CA ARG A 111 -6.03 7.28 -8.97
C ARG A 111 -5.34 8.09 -10.05
N THR A 112 -6.01 9.14 -10.52
CA THR A 112 -5.48 10.05 -11.54
C THR A 112 -4.24 10.78 -11.00
N PHE A 113 -4.32 11.23 -9.74
CA PHE A 113 -3.19 11.82 -9.03
C PHE A 113 -2.01 10.85 -8.91
N LEU A 114 -2.25 9.60 -8.54
CA LEU A 114 -1.20 8.59 -8.46
C LEU A 114 -0.62 8.25 -9.83
N ALA A 115 -1.41 8.31 -10.90
CA ALA A 115 -0.99 7.99 -12.26
C ALA A 115 -0.01 9.03 -12.85
N ARG A 116 -0.17 10.32 -12.51
CA ARG A 116 0.75 11.39 -12.96
C ARG A 116 2.12 11.37 -12.26
N LEU A 117 2.24 10.72 -11.11
CA LEU A 117 3.47 10.66 -10.34
C LEU A 117 4.36 9.48 -10.77
N THR A 118 5.67 9.62 -10.58
CA THR A 118 6.63 8.52 -10.67
C THR A 118 6.65 7.70 -9.38
N ASN A 119 7.12 6.45 -9.43
CA ASN A 119 7.30 5.62 -8.24
C ASN A 119 8.29 6.24 -7.24
N GLU A 120 9.23 7.06 -7.69
CA GLU A 120 10.13 7.81 -6.80
C GLU A 120 9.38 8.91 -6.04
N GLN A 121 8.59 9.73 -6.74
CA GLN A 121 7.78 10.75 -6.08
C GLN A 121 6.82 10.14 -5.06
N ILE A 122 6.15 9.04 -5.41
CA ILE A 122 5.24 8.36 -4.48
C ILE A 122 6.00 7.79 -3.27
N ARG A 123 7.18 7.19 -3.47
CA ARG A 123 8.04 6.73 -2.35
C ARG A 123 8.42 7.88 -1.43
N THR A 124 8.81 9.01 -2.00
CA THR A 124 9.20 10.20 -1.23
C THR A 124 8.02 10.74 -0.43
N ILE A 125 6.81 10.78 -1.01
CA ILE A 125 5.59 11.19 -0.30
C ILE A 125 5.30 10.23 0.87
N LEU A 126 5.25 8.92 0.60
CA LEU A 126 4.95 7.90 1.62
C LEU A 126 5.97 7.94 2.77
N GLY A 127 7.24 8.13 2.44
CA GLY A 127 8.34 8.11 3.38
C GLY A 127 8.61 9.45 4.09
N GLY A 128 8.15 10.58 3.53
CA GLY A 128 8.49 11.92 4.01
C GLY A 128 9.90 12.40 3.65
N GLU A 129 10.75 11.54 3.09
CA GLU A 129 12.11 11.80 2.61
C GLU A 129 12.44 10.86 1.44
N SER A 130 13.61 10.99 0.81
CA SER A 130 14.00 10.13 -0.30
C SER A 130 14.43 8.72 0.16
N PHE A 131 13.77 7.67 -0.35
CA PHE A 131 14.08 6.27 -0.02
C PHE A 131 14.68 5.49 -1.20
N VAL A 132 15.67 4.64 -0.91
CA VAL A 132 16.16 3.62 -1.84
C VAL A 132 15.05 2.58 -2.10
N PRO A 133 14.77 2.19 -3.36
CA PRO A 133 13.67 1.28 -3.65
C PRO A 133 13.93 -0.11 -3.10
N VAL A 134 12.94 -0.68 -2.41
CA VAL A 134 12.99 -2.06 -1.93
C VAL A 134 12.24 -2.98 -2.89
N GLN A 135 12.83 -4.13 -3.20
CA GLN A 135 12.19 -5.15 -4.02
C GLN A 135 10.96 -5.75 -3.30
N ARG A 136 9.91 -6.02 -4.06
CA ARG A 136 8.74 -6.76 -3.56
C ARG A 136 9.13 -8.23 -3.37
N ASP A 137 8.54 -8.90 -2.38
CA ASP A 137 8.84 -10.31 -2.14
C ASP A 137 8.01 -11.12 -3.15
N VAL A 138 8.61 -12.13 -3.73
CA VAL A 138 7.90 -13.02 -4.67
C VAL A 138 7.13 -14.06 -3.85
N PRO A 139 5.88 -14.39 -4.22
CA PRO A 139 5.17 -15.52 -3.64
C PRO A 139 6.03 -16.78 -3.65
N VAL A 140 6.26 -17.39 -2.49
CA VAL A 140 6.96 -18.68 -2.41
C VAL A 140 5.93 -19.78 -2.66
N GLY A 141 5.73 -20.14 -3.93
CA GLY A 141 4.91 -21.26 -4.35
C GLY A 141 5.74 -22.21 -5.21
N ARG A 142 5.87 -23.47 -4.79
CA ARG A 142 6.36 -24.53 -5.68
C ARG A 142 5.39 -24.63 -6.85
N THR A 143 5.85 -24.40 -8.07
CA THR A 143 5.20 -24.99 -9.25
C THR A 143 5.15 -26.50 -8.98
N PRO A 144 3.98 -27.17 -8.98
CA PRO A 144 3.98 -28.62 -9.08
C PRO A 144 4.68 -28.97 -10.40
N ALA A 145 5.90 -29.50 -10.32
CA ALA A 145 6.50 -30.17 -11.46
C ALA A 145 5.70 -31.48 -11.66
N GLY A 146 4.92 -31.56 -12.73
CA GLY A 146 4.16 -32.77 -13.06
C GLY A 146 2.69 -32.51 -13.40
N VAL A 147 2.45 -31.72 -14.45
CA VAL A 147 1.36 -32.01 -15.39
C VAL A 147 1.95 -31.89 -16.79
N GLU A 148 2.87 -32.81 -17.10
CA GLU A 148 3.09 -33.20 -18.49
C GLU A 148 1.79 -33.87 -18.97
N GLY A 149 1.17 -33.28 -19.99
CA GLY A 149 0.21 -33.97 -20.85
C GLY A 149 0.94 -34.59 -22.03
#